data_AF-A0A7S8DAX7-F1
#
_entry.id   AF-A0A7S8DAX7-F1
#
_cell.length_a   1.000
_cell.length_b   1.000
_cell.length_c   1.000
_cell.angle_alpha   90.00
_cell.angle_beta   90.00
_cell.angle_gamma   90.00
#
_symmetry.space_group_name_H-M   'P 1'
#
loop_
_entity.id
_entity.type
_entity.pdbx_description
1 polymer ?
#
loop_
_entity_poly.entity_id
_entity_poly.type
_entity_poly.pdbx_seq_one_letter_code
_entity_poly.pdbx_strand_id
1 'polypeptide(L)'
;MESFLGLDLTRNYSFFTVPAAFFIIALPHAYTITAAKGTYDNANPRSHKNNIEKCENFTKSDKQFFYRAKAATENGFETLGLYAAGLVAANFAGVPTPTINALGFSYVASRVAYNIVYLWLQADRRLAPVRSLVWTASIGFIITLWIKAGNKMLSL
;
A
#
# COMPACT_ATOMS: atom_id res chain seq x y z
N MET A 1 -11.41 24.92 -13.58
CA MET A 1 -11.67 23.63 -12.91
C MET A 1 -10.33 22.96 -12.72
N GLU A 2 -9.91 22.71 -11.49
CA GLU A 2 -8.64 22.02 -11.24
C GLU A 2 -8.80 20.55 -11.66
N SER A 3 -8.24 20.24 -12.82
CA SER A 3 -8.18 18.90 -13.40
C SER A 3 -6.85 18.27 -13.00
N PHE A 4 -6.89 17.13 -12.33
CA PHE A 4 -5.72 16.27 -12.15
C PHE A 4 -5.96 14.98 -12.93
N LEU A 5 -5.12 14.72 -13.94
CA LEU A 5 -5.27 13.56 -14.84
C LEU A 5 -6.64 13.47 -15.55
N GLY A 6 -7.29 14.60 -15.81
CA GLY A 6 -8.62 14.64 -16.44
C GLY A 6 -9.78 14.45 -15.47
N LEU A 7 -9.51 14.28 -14.17
CA LEU A 7 -10.53 14.14 -13.14
C LEU A 7 -10.88 15.51 -12.53
N ASP A 8 -12.18 15.77 -12.43
CA ASP A 8 -12.74 16.89 -11.67
C ASP A 8 -12.63 16.61 -10.17
N LEU A 9 -11.62 17.16 -9.51
CA LEU A 9 -11.34 16.92 -8.09
C LEU A 9 -12.39 17.49 -7.12
N THR A 10 -13.39 18.23 -7.61
CA THR A 10 -14.53 18.66 -6.79
C THR A 10 -15.49 17.51 -6.48
N ARG A 11 -15.48 16.45 -7.31
CA ARG A 11 -16.24 15.22 -7.07
C ARG A 11 -15.50 14.32 -6.09
N ASN A 12 -16.23 13.59 -5.25
CA ASN A 12 -15.62 12.76 -4.23
C ASN A 12 -15.26 11.37 -4.76
N TYR A 13 -13.98 11.17 -5.12
CA TYR A 13 -13.44 9.87 -5.53
C TYR A 13 -12.75 9.13 -4.39
N SER A 14 -12.61 9.77 -3.23
CA SER A 14 -11.78 9.30 -2.13
C SER A 14 -12.15 7.88 -1.67
N PHE A 15 -13.43 7.51 -1.67
CA PHE A 15 -13.86 6.17 -1.27
C PHE A 15 -13.35 5.04 -2.18
N PHE A 16 -13.07 5.32 -3.47
CA PHE A 16 -12.51 4.32 -4.39
C PHE A 16 -11.02 4.03 -4.13
N THR A 17 -10.33 4.93 -3.43
CA THR A 17 -8.91 4.78 -3.17
C THR A 17 -8.61 3.68 -2.14
N VAL A 18 -9.56 3.36 -1.24
CA VAL A 18 -9.41 2.27 -0.26
C VAL A 18 -9.41 0.89 -0.93
N PRO A 19 -10.41 0.50 -1.75
CA PRO A 19 -10.35 -0.77 -2.48
C PRO A 19 -9.19 -0.80 -3.49
N ALA A 20 -8.86 0.32 -4.14
CA ALA A 20 -7.67 0.39 -5.00
C ALA A 20 -6.38 0.07 -4.23
N ALA A 21 -6.19 0.68 -3.05
CA ALA A 21 -5.05 0.41 -2.19
C ALA A 21 -5.02 -1.06 -1.71
N PHE A 22 -6.17 -1.63 -1.34
CA PHE A 22 -6.29 -3.05 -0.96
C PHE A 22 -5.73 -3.96 -2.06
N PHE A 23 -6.19 -3.80 -3.29
CA PHE A 23 -5.72 -4.62 -4.41
C PHE A 23 -4.23 -4.40 -4.68
N ILE A 24 -3.77 -3.15 -4.72
CA ILE A 24 -2.34 -2.83 -4.91
C ILE A 24 -1.47 -3.47 -3.82
N ILE A 25 -1.90 -3.45 -2.56
CA ILE A 25 -1.20 -4.08 -1.44
C ILE A 25 -1.16 -5.60 -1.60
N ALA A 26 -2.23 -6.23 -2.08
CA ALA A 26 -2.33 -7.68 -2.25
C ALA A 26 -1.55 -8.22 -3.47
N LEU A 27 -1.30 -7.39 -4.49
CA LEU A 27 -0.65 -7.81 -5.74
C LEU A 27 0.68 -8.56 -5.57
N PRO A 28 1.64 -8.13 -4.72
CA PRO A 28 2.90 -8.84 -4.57
C PRO A 28 2.72 -10.27 -4.06
N HIS A 29 1.81 -10.50 -3.10
CA HIS A 29 1.53 -11.85 -2.61
C HIS A 29 0.77 -12.70 -3.64
N ALA A 30 -0.19 -12.11 -4.37
CA ALA A 30 -0.86 -12.79 -5.47
C ALA A 30 0.16 -13.26 -6.54
N TYR A 31 1.14 -12.40 -6.86
CA TYR A 31 2.25 -12.78 -7.72
C TYR A 31 3.05 -13.97 -7.15
N THR A 32 3.41 -13.97 -5.86
CA THR A 32 4.19 -15.09 -5.30
C THR A 32 3.44 -16.41 -5.34
N ILE A 33 2.12 -16.42 -5.16
CA ILE A 33 1.30 -17.64 -5.28
C ILE A 33 1.42 -18.24 -6.68
N THR A 34 1.42 -17.40 -7.72
CA THR A 34 1.51 -17.85 -9.12
C THR A 34 2.93 -18.19 -9.56
N ALA A 35 3.92 -17.45 -9.08
CA ALA A 35 5.32 -17.60 -9.46
C ALA A 35 6.02 -18.74 -8.72
N ALA A 36 5.74 -18.91 -7.42
CA ALA A 36 6.27 -20.00 -6.61
C ALA A 36 5.39 -21.26 -6.74
N LYS A 37 5.38 -21.85 -7.95
CA LYS A 37 4.52 -23.00 -8.26
C LYS A 37 4.80 -24.18 -7.34
N GLY A 38 3.74 -24.80 -6.85
CA GLY A 38 3.81 -25.97 -5.96
C GLY A 38 4.09 -25.66 -4.50
N THR A 39 4.23 -24.39 -4.09
CA THR A 39 4.50 -24.03 -2.69
C THR A 39 3.28 -23.46 -1.95
N TYR A 40 2.20 -23.10 -2.65
CA TYR A 40 1.00 -22.57 -2.03
C TYR A 40 0.01 -23.69 -1.69
N ASP A 41 -0.36 -23.79 -0.40
CA ASP A 41 -1.37 -24.70 0.10
C ASP A 41 -2.60 -23.90 0.52
N ASN A 42 -3.73 -24.11 -0.16
CA ASN A 42 -4.99 -23.43 0.15
C ASN A 42 -5.58 -23.83 1.51
N ALA A 43 -5.29 -25.06 1.99
CA ALA A 43 -5.72 -25.51 3.31
C ALA A 43 -4.85 -24.90 4.43
N ASN A 44 -3.61 -24.50 4.11
CA ASN A 44 -2.69 -23.86 5.04
C ASN A 44 -1.93 -22.68 4.41
N PRO A 45 -2.61 -21.57 4.06
CA PRO A 45 -1.99 -20.48 3.29
C PRO A 45 -0.83 -19.78 4.02
N ARG A 46 -0.79 -19.88 5.36
CA ARG A 46 0.27 -19.30 6.18
C ARG A 46 1.59 -20.09 6.10
N SER A 47 1.57 -21.35 5.67
CA SER A 47 2.79 -22.13 5.47
C SER A 47 3.55 -21.75 4.19
N HIS A 48 2.99 -20.90 3.33
CA HIS A 48 3.56 -20.56 2.01
C HIS A 48 5.03 -20.14 2.09
N LYS A 49 5.41 -19.30 3.06
CA LYS A 49 6.81 -18.87 3.24
C LYS A 49 7.74 -20.06 3.53
N ASN A 50 7.33 -20.97 4.40
CA ASN A 50 8.11 -22.14 4.79
C ASN A 50 8.21 -23.14 3.62
N ASN A 51 7.15 -23.25 2.82
CA ASN A 51 7.14 -24.09 1.63
C ASN A 51 8.09 -23.56 0.55
N ILE A 52 8.14 -22.24 0.35
CA ILE A 52 9.14 -21.59 -0.52
C ILE A 52 10.57 -21.88 -0.04
N GLU A 53 10.80 -21.81 1.27
CA GLU A 53 12.12 -22.03 1.87
C GLU A 53 12.64 -23.45 1.59
N LYS A 54 11.78 -24.46 1.76
CA LYS A 54 12.09 -25.88 1.56
C LYS A 54 12.20 -26.28 0.09
N CYS A 55 11.65 -25.51 -0.84
CA CYS A 55 11.67 -25.84 -2.26
C CYS A 55 13.08 -25.69 -2.84
N GLU A 56 13.66 -26.77 -3.37
CA GLU A 56 15.00 -26.77 -3.96
C GLU A 56 15.04 -26.18 -5.38
N ASN A 57 13.89 -26.10 -6.05
CA ASN A 57 13.76 -25.61 -7.42
C ASN A 57 13.97 -24.09 -7.58
N PHE A 58 14.08 -23.35 -6.47
CA PHE A 58 14.24 -21.89 -6.50
C PHE A 58 15.65 -21.50 -6.09
N THR A 59 16.25 -20.59 -6.86
CA THR A 59 17.53 -20.00 -6.49
C THR A 59 17.38 -19.17 -5.22
N LYS A 60 18.52 -18.83 -4.58
CA LYS A 60 18.54 -17.91 -3.44
C LYS A 60 17.91 -16.55 -3.78
N SER A 61 18.11 -16.06 -5.01
CA SER A 61 17.56 -14.78 -5.46
C SER A 61 16.04 -14.83 -5.58
N ASP A 62 15.50 -15.93 -6.13
CA ASP A 62 14.05 -16.13 -6.26
C ASP A 62 13.38 -16.16 -4.88
N LYS A 63 13.92 -16.94 -3.95
CA LYS A 63 13.42 -17.00 -2.57
C LYS A 63 13.43 -15.63 -1.90
N GLN A 64 14.52 -14.87 -2.06
CA GLN A 64 14.62 -13.51 -1.53
C GLN A 64 13.59 -12.57 -2.15
N PHE A 65 13.32 -12.68 -3.46
CA PHE A 65 12.28 -11.90 -4.12
C PHE A 65 10.90 -12.22 -3.54
N PHE A 66 10.57 -13.51 -3.36
CA PHE A 66 9.28 -13.90 -2.77
C PHE A 66 9.13 -13.45 -1.32
N TYR A 67 10.21 -13.50 -0.53
CA TYR A 67 10.20 -12.96 0.84
C TYR A 67 9.97 -11.45 0.86
N ARG A 68 10.58 -10.72 -0.08
CA ARG A 68 10.36 -9.29 -0.24
C ARG A 68 8.91 -8.98 -0.60
N ALA A 69 8.33 -9.73 -1.53
CA ALA A 69 6.92 -9.58 -1.92
C ALA A 69 5.94 -9.83 -0.77
N LYS A 70 6.18 -10.89 0.02
CA LYS A 70 5.38 -11.17 1.22
C LYS A 70 5.49 -10.04 2.24
N ALA A 71 6.71 -9.59 2.54
CA ALA A 71 6.94 -8.51 3.50
C ALA A 71 6.33 -7.16 3.04
N ALA A 72 6.37 -6.85 1.75
CA ALA A 72 5.73 -5.65 1.19
C ALA A 72 4.20 -5.68 1.36
N THR A 73 3.59 -6.86 1.19
CA THR A 73 2.15 -7.09 1.38
C THR A 73 1.75 -6.95 2.84
N GLU A 74 2.46 -7.63 3.76
CA GLU A 74 2.22 -7.55 5.21
C GLU A 74 2.29 -6.10 5.70
N ASN A 75 3.34 -5.38 5.30
CA ASN A 75 3.49 -3.97 5.65
C ASN A 75 2.39 -3.06 5.08
N GLY A 76 1.88 -3.37 3.89
CA GLY A 76 0.74 -2.63 3.34
C GLY A 76 -0.49 -2.80 4.22
N PHE A 77 -0.81 -4.04 4.61
CA PHE A 77 -1.99 -4.33 5.43
C PHE A 77 -1.92 -3.76 6.85
N GLU A 78 -0.73 -3.63 7.43
CA GLU A 78 -0.51 -2.96 8.73
C GLU A 78 -1.02 -1.50 8.73
N THR A 79 -0.93 -0.81 7.59
CA THR A 79 -1.27 0.62 7.47
C THR A 79 -2.65 0.88 6.85
N LEU A 80 -3.21 -0.10 6.13
CA LEU A 80 -4.45 0.06 5.37
C LEU A 80 -5.64 0.41 6.26
N GLY A 81 -5.74 -0.19 7.44
CA GLY A 81 -6.82 0.11 8.40
C GLY A 81 -6.79 1.56 8.88
N LEU A 82 -5.61 2.05 9.27
CA LEU A 82 -5.43 3.43 9.73
C LEU A 82 -5.72 4.44 8.61
N TYR A 83 -5.32 4.12 7.38
CA TYR A 83 -5.65 4.90 6.19
C TYR A 83 -7.16 4.97 5.94
N ALA A 84 -7.83 3.82 5.84
CA ALA A 84 -9.25 3.73 5.54
C ALA A 84 -10.09 4.49 6.59
N ALA A 85 -9.76 4.30 7.87
CA ALA A 85 -10.41 5.02 8.96
C ALA A 85 -10.18 6.55 8.87
N GLY A 86 -8.94 6.99 8.60
CA GLY A 86 -8.63 8.41 8.45
C GLY A 86 -9.34 9.06 7.25
N LEU A 87 -9.47 8.34 6.14
CA LEU A 87 -10.18 8.79 4.95
C LEU A 87 -11.68 8.94 5.22
N VAL A 88 -12.30 7.97 5.90
CA VAL A 88 -13.70 8.06 6.32
C VAL A 88 -13.91 9.20 7.32
N ALA A 89 -13.01 9.36 8.30
CA ALA A 89 -13.07 10.43 9.29
C ALA A 89 -12.97 11.83 8.64
N ALA A 90 -12.06 12.02 7.68
CA ALA A 90 -11.93 13.28 6.95
C ALA A 90 -13.18 13.61 6.12
N ASN A 91 -13.79 12.60 5.49
CA ASN A 91 -15.06 12.76 4.78
C ASN A 91 -16.19 13.15 5.75
N PHE A 92 -16.32 12.43 6.86
CA PHE A 92 -17.34 12.69 7.88
C PHE A 92 -17.22 14.10 8.48
N ALA A 93 -16.00 14.53 8.79
CA ALA A 93 -15.75 15.87 9.33
C ALA A 93 -16.04 17.00 8.31
N GLY A 94 -16.20 16.69 7.02
CA GLY A 94 -16.42 17.71 5.99
C GLY A 94 -15.13 18.44 5.58
N VAL A 95 -13.99 17.74 5.58
CA VAL A 95 -12.75 18.27 4.99
C VAL A 95 -12.97 18.50 3.47
N PRO A 96 -12.42 19.56 2.86
CA PRO A 96 -12.65 19.84 1.43
C PRO A 96 -12.31 18.65 0.53
N THR A 97 -13.25 18.27 -0.34
CA THR A 97 -13.14 17.10 -1.23
C THR A 97 -11.86 17.08 -2.09
N PRO A 98 -11.41 18.19 -2.70
CA PRO A 98 -10.16 18.18 -3.45
C PRO A 98 -8.95 17.76 -2.61
N THR A 99 -8.92 18.14 -1.33
CA THR A 99 -7.85 17.78 -0.40
C THR A 99 -7.89 16.28 -0.06
N ILE A 100 -9.08 15.72 0.21
CA ILE A 100 -9.22 14.29 0.51
C ILE A 100 -8.83 13.45 -0.71
N ASN A 101 -9.27 13.84 -1.91
CA ASN A 101 -8.90 13.17 -3.15
C ASN A 101 -7.38 13.18 -3.37
N ALA A 102 -6.74 14.34 -3.23
CA ALA A 102 -5.28 14.47 -3.39
C ALA A 102 -4.52 13.56 -2.41
N LEU A 103 -4.92 13.53 -1.13
CA LEU A 103 -4.31 12.65 -0.13
C LEU A 103 -4.56 11.18 -0.43
N GLY A 104 -5.77 10.81 -0.85
CA GLY A 104 -6.11 9.43 -1.17
C GLY A 104 -5.36 8.91 -2.41
N PHE A 105 -5.29 9.70 -3.48
CA PHE A 105 -4.49 9.36 -4.67
C PHE A 105 -3.00 9.30 -4.35
N SER A 106 -2.49 10.21 -3.51
CA SER A 106 -1.09 10.20 -3.09
C SER A 106 -0.75 8.96 -2.27
N TYR A 107 -1.65 8.51 -1.39
CA TYR A 107 -1.49 7.26 -0.65
C TYR A 107 -1.45 6.06 -1.60
N VAL A 108 -2.40 5.95 -2.54
CA VAL A 108 -2.44 4.87 -3.54
C VAL A 108 -1.15 4.86 -4.37
N ALA A 109 -0.72 6.02 -4.88
CA ALA A 109 0.53 6.15 -5.63
C ALA A 109 1.75 5.74 -4.79
N SER A 110 1.78 6.12 -3.51
CA SER A 110 2.84 5.71 -2.58
C SER A 110 2.90 4.18 -2.41
N ARG A 111 1.75 3.49 -2.44
CA ARG A 111 1.72 2.02 -2.34
C ARG A 111 2.24 1.34 -3.59
N VAL A 112 1.95 1.89 -4.77
CA VAL A 112 2.55 1.42 -6.04
C VAL A 112 4.06 1.61 -5.99
N ALA A 113 4.52 2.81 -5.65
CA ALA A 113 5.95 3.11 -5.53
C ALA A 113 6.65 2.23 -4.49
N TYR A 114 6.02 2.02 -3.33
CA TYR A 114 6.57 1.19 -2.26
C TYR A 114 6.77 -0.26 -2.72
N ASN A 115 5.77 -0.84 -3.37
CA ASN A 115 5.89 -2.19 -3.92
C ASN A 115 7.02 -2.27 -4.95
N ILE A 116 7.16 -1.27 -5.82
CA ILE A 116 8.23 -1.22 -6.81
C ILE A 116 9.61 -1.20 -6.14
N VAL A 117 9.79 -0.29 -5.17
CA VAL A 117 11.04 -0.15 -4.45
C VAL A 117 11.39 -1.44 -3.69
N TYR A 118 10.41 -2.04 -3.02
CA TYR A 118 10.62 -3.23 -2.20
C TYR A 118 10.99 -4.45 -3.04
N LEU A 119 10.29 -4.68 -4.16
CA LEU A 119 10.49 -5.87 -4.98
C LEU A 119 11.81 -5.83 -5.76
N TRP A 120 12.07 -4.70 -6.44
CA TRP A 120 13.15 -4.59 -7.43
C TRP A 120 14.34 -3.79 -6.91
N LEU A 121 14.15 -2.60 -6.35
CA LEU A 121 15.28 -1.73 -5.99
C LEU A 121 16.00 -2.22 -4.73
N GLN A 122 15.27 -2.78 -3.76
CA GLN A 122 15.84 -3.26 -2.50
C GLN A 122 16.74 -4.50 -2.67
N ALA A 123 16.79 -5.11 -3.87
CA ALA A 123 17.83 -6.08 -4.20
C ALA A 123 19.23 -5.45 -4.10
N ASP A 124 19.36 -4.16 -4.44
CA ASP A 124 20.54 -3.36 -4.13
C ASP A 124 20.41 -2.76 -2.71
N ARG A 125 21.31 -3.19 -1.81
CA ARG A 125 21.35 -2.68 -0.43
C ARG A 125 21.56 -1.17 -0.34
N ARG A 126 22.19 -0.55 -1.35
CA ARG A 126 22.40 0.91 -1.40
C ARG A 126 21.08 1.67 -1.54
N LEU A 127 20.08 1.05 -2.18
CA LEU A 127 18.76 1.63 -2.40
C LEU A 127 17.75 1.29 -1.30
N ALA A 128 18.15 0.49 -0.30
CA ALA A 128 17.29 0.14 0.84
C ALA A 128 16.68 1.36 1.57
N PRO A 129 17.35 2.52 1.73
CA PRO A 129 16.76 3.70 2.36
C PRO A 129 15.57 4.30 1.59
N VAL A 130 15.51 4.13 0.27
CA VAL A 130 14.42 4.65 -0.57
C VAL A 130 13.08 4.11 -0.11
N ARG A 131 13.04 2.84 0.30
CA ARG A 131 11.84 2.21 0.85
C ARG A 131 11.33 2.97 2.07
N SER A 132 12.22 3.31 3.00
CA SER A 132 11.87 4.03 4.22
C SER A 132 11.34 5.42 3.91
N LEU A 133 11.91 6.13 2.92
CA LEU A 133 11.42 7.44 2.50
C LEU A 133 9.99 7.36 1.93
N VAL A 134 9.73 6.41 1.05
CA VAL A 134 8.39 6.20 0.47
C VAL A 134 7.37 5.82 1.56
N TRP A 135 7.79 4.97 2.51
CA TRP A 135 6.95 4.62 3.66
C TRP A 135 6.61 5.83 4.52
N THR A 136 7.60 6.64 4.88
CA THR A 136 7.39 7.84 5.70
C THR A 136 6.44 8.83 5.02
N ALA A 137 6.57 9.02 3.70
CA ALA A 137 5.62 9.83 2.93
C ALA A 137 4.19 9.26 2.99
N SER A 138 4.05 7.93 2.83
CA SER A 138 2.76 7.23 2.92
C SER A 138 2.08 7.43 4.28
N ILE A 139 2.84 7.30 5.38
CA ILE A 139 2.36 7.59 6.74
C ILE A 139 1.99 9.07 6.87
N GLY A 140 2.80 9.99 6.33
CA GLY A 140 2.49 11.41 6.32
C GLY A 140 1.13 11.74 5.70
N PHE A 141 0.74 11.07 4.61
CA PHE A 141 -0.58 11.24 4.01
C PHE A 141 -1.71 10.75 4.94
N ILE A 142 -1.53 9.59 5.57
CA ILE A 142 -2.49 9.05 6.55
C ILE A 142 -2.69 10.00 7.73
N ILE A 143 -1.59 10.45 8.34
CA ILE A 143 -1.62 11.36 9.49
C ILE A 143 -2.25 12.70 9.10
N THR A 144 -1.99 13.20 7.89
CA THR A 144 -2.59 14.44 7.38
C THR A 144 -4.12 14.34 7.27
N LEU A 145 -4.66 13.17 6.87
CA LEU A 145 -6.12 12.95 6.85
C LEU A 145 -6.70 13.11 8.26
N TRP A 146 -6.10 12.45 9.24
CA TRP A 146 -6.54 12.52 10.64
C TRP A 146 -6.45 13.93 11.23
N ILE A 147 -5.33 14.63 11.03
CA ILE A 147 -5.16 16.00 11.51
C ILE A 147 -6.19 16.93 10.88
N LYS A 148 -6.43 16.83 9.57
CA LYS A 148 -7.42 17.68 8.90
C LYS A 148 -8.83 17.39 9.38
N ALA A 149 -9.18 16.12 9.62
CA ALA A 149 -10.46 15.74 10.20
C ALA A 149 -10.64 16.37 11.59
N GLY A 150 -9.65 16.22 12.48
CA GLY A 150 -9.68 16.78 13.84
C GLY A 150 -9.80 18.31 13.84
N ASN A 151 -8.97 19.00 13.05
CA ASN A 151 -9.02 20.46 12.94
C ASN A 151 -10.39 20.95 12.44
N LYS A 152 -11.01 20.22 11.51
CA LYS A 152 -12.33 20.58 11.01
C LYS A 152 -13.40 20.43 12.08
N MET A 153 -13.36 19.36 12.88
CA MET A 153 -14.29 19.15 14.00
C MET A 153 -14.13 20.17 15.13
N LEU A 154 -12.91 20.65 15.41
CA LEU A 154 -12.66 21.71 16.40
C LEU A 154 -13.13 23.09 15.95
N SER A 155 -13.38 23.28 14.65
CA SER A 155 -13.83 24.55 14.07
C SER A 155 -15.35 24.67 13.92
N LEU A 156 -16.09 23.64 14.33
CA LEU A 156 -17.56 23.62 14.36
C LEU A 156 -18.08 24.31 15.62
#